data_AF-A0A8T5T250-F1
#
_entry.id   AF-A0A8T5T250-F1
#
_cell.length_a   1.000
_cell.length_b   1.000
_cell.length_c   1.000
_cell.angle_alpha   90.00
_cell.angle_beta   90.00
_cell.angle_gamma   90.00
#
_symmetry.space_group_name_H-M   'P 1'
#
loop_
_entity.id
_entity.type
_entity.pdbx_description
1 polymer ?
#
loop_
_entity_poly.entity_id
_entity_poly.type
_entity_poly.pdbx_seq_one_letter_code
_entity_poly.pdbx_strand_id
1 'polypeptide(L)'
;MFDGSREFISFDLISRIVPEGLDKVLYGIVIGIPVVVVGNRNLAEPMIHTLHLLSPTRILEVKPWSFKYEHGYDIIGTNDYEDLMPSNTLIIVNIDEGVVFGGRSSVYFEDLIKQISCLNAMEAFNLLRTELDWIFQSLESLSIRSLSKDNLSLEKQMILFELLKRIH
;
A
#
# COMPACT_ATOMS: atom_id res chain seq x y z
N MET A 1 12.32 7.41 -20.44
CA MET A 1 13.00 6.20 -20.94
C MET A 1 12.77 5.11 -19.93
N PHE A 2 11.89 4.15 -20.22
CA PHE A 2 11.66 2.98 -19.38
C PHE A 2 12.51 1.84 -19.97
N ASP A 3 13.58 1.48 -19.25
CA ASP A 3 14.53 0.44 -19.64
C ASP A 3 14.06 -0.95 -19.14
N GLY A 4 14.36 -1.96 -19.97
CA GLY A 4 14.31 -3.42 -19.78
C GLY A 4 13.35 -4.03 -18.75
N SER A 5 12.31 -4.71 -19.25
CA SER A 5 11.54 -5.79 -18.59
C SER A 5 11.52 -5.79 -17.05
N ARG A 6 10.89 -4.78 -16.44
CA ARG A 6 10.54 -4.88 -15.03
C ARG A 6 9.41 -5.90 -14.91
N GLU A 7 9.77 -7.12 -14.53
CA GLU A 7 8.80 -8.15 -14.19
C GLU A 7 7.94 -7.62 -13.04
N PHE A 8 6.63 -7.59 -13.24
CA PHE A 8 5.65 -7.30 -12.20
C PHE A 8 4.88 -8.57 -11.92
N ILE A 9 4.50 -8.77 -10.66
CA ILE A 9 3.62 -9.88 -10.28
C ILE A 9 2.20 -9.35 -10.08
N SER A 10 1.19 -10.15 -10.44
CA SER A 10 -0.19 -9.75 -10.20
C SER A 10 -0.44 -9.58 -8.70
N PHE A 11 -1.37 -8.70 -8.32
CA PHE A 11 -1.74 -8.55 -6.92
C PHE A 11 -2.36 -9.84 -6.33
N ASP A 12 -3.04 -10.64 -7.16
CA ASP A 12 -3.47 -12.00 -6.79
C ASP A 12 -2.29 -12.94 -6.47
N LEU A 13 -1.15 -12.81 -7.17
CA LEU A 13 0.03 -13.57 -6.81
C LEU A 13 0.63 -13.05 -5.50
N ILE A 14 0.61 -11.74 -5.27
CA ILE A 14 1.04 -11.14 -3.98
C ILE A 14 0.17 -11.68 -2.83
N SER A 15 -1.15 -11.79 -3.01
CA SER A 15 -2.05 -12.34 -1.97
C SER A 15 -1.88 -13.83 -1.71
N ARG A 16 -1.27 -14.57 -2.63
CA ARG A 16 -0.88 -15.98 -2.40
C ARG A 16 0.48 -16.11 -1.74
N ILE A 17 1.41 -15.21 -2.04
CA ILE A 17 2.75 -15.18 -1.43
C ILE A 17 2.64 -14.68 0.02
N VAL A 18 1.84 -13.64 0.25
CA VAL A 18 1.66 -13.00 1.56
C VAL A 18 0.16 -12.98 1.90
N PRO A 19 -0.44 -14.12 2.28
CA PRO A 19 -1.87 -14.18 2.57
C PRO A 19 -2.30 -13.38 3.79
N GLU A 20 -1.39 -13.12 4.74
CA GLU A 20 -1.74 -12.52 6.03
C GLU A 20 -1.30 -11.05 6.12
N GLY A 21 -2.26 -10.15 6.35
CA GLY A 21 -1.99 -8.75 6.69
C GLY A 21 -1.73 -7.81 5.51
N LEU A 22 -2.08 -8.21 4.28
CA LEU A 22 -1.96 -7.33 3.10
C LEU A 22 -2.82 -6.06 3.19
N ASP A 23 -3.89 -6.09 3.99
CA ASP A 23 -4.75 -4.93 4.25
C ASP A 23 -3.93 -3.79 4.87
N LYS A 24 -2.93 -4.14 5.69
CA LYS A 24 -2.00 -3.18 6.31
C LYS A 24 -1.09 -2.53 5.28
N VAL A 25 -0.69 -3.25 4.23
CA VAL A 25 0.12 -2.70 3.13
C VAL A 25 -0.68 -1.67 2.34
N LEU A 26 -1.92 -2.01 1.95
CA LEU A 26 -2.80 -1.08 1.24
C LEU A 26 -3.11 0.16 2.06
N TYR A 27 -3.43 -0.05 3.35
CA TYR A 27 -3.59 1.02 4.31
C TYR A 27 -2.34 1.91 4.40
N GLY A 28 -1.17 1.28 4.56
CA GLY A 28 0.12 1.96 4.65
C GLY A 28 0.45 2.81 3.43
N ILE A 29 0.21 2.29 2.22
CA ILE A 29 0.38 3.05 0.97
C ILE A 29 -0.49 4.30 0.95
N VAL A 30 -1.75 4.18 1.39
CA VAL A 30 -2.69 5.31 1.40
C VAL A 30 -2.29 6.39 2.39
N ILE A 31 -1.84 6.01 3.59
CA ILE A 31 -1.48 6.98 4.64
C ILE A 31 0.00 7.37 4.67
N GLY A 32 0.82 6.78 3.81
CA GLY A 32 2.26 7.05 3.71
C GLY A 32 3.11 6.42 4.82
N ILE A 33 2.73 5.23 5.32
CA ILE A 33 3.62 4.44 6.17
C ILE A 33 4.66 3.72 5.28
N PRO A 34 5.96 3.81 5.62
CA PRO A 34 6.99 3.05 4.92
C PRO A 34 6.75 1.54 4.96
N VAL A 35 6.89 0.91 3.79
CA VAL A 35 6.77 -0.54 3.60
C VAL A 35 8.14 -1.13 3.27
N VAL A 36 8.60 -2.06 4.10
CA VAL A 36 9.82 -2.83 3.87
C VAL A 36 9.43 -4.23 3.43
N VAL A 37 9.92 -4.67 2.28
CA VAL A 37 9.72 -6.03 1.76
C VAL A 37 10.98 -6.83 2.01
N VAL A 38 10.87 -7.88 2.82
CA VAL A 38 11.99 -8.76 3.17
C VAL A 38 11.83 -10.16 2.59
N GLY A 39 12.95 -10.77 2.21
CA GLY A 39 13.01 -12.15 1.72
C GLY A 39 13.70 -12.27 0.36
N ASN A 40 13.25 -13.20 -0.48
CA ASN A 40 13.90 -13.44 -1.78
C ASN A 40 13.81 -12.22 -2.74
N ARG A 41 14.96 -11.70 -3.15
CA ARG A 41 15.09 -10.57 -4.10
C ARG A 41 14.26 -10.73 -5.38
N ASN A 42 14.24 -11.93 -5.95
CA ASN A 42 13.54 -12.22 -7.21
C ASN A 42 12.01 -12.12 -7.08
N LEU A 43 11.48 -12.16 -5.85
CA LEU A 43 10.06 -11.93 -5.56
C LEU A 43 9.82 -10.52 -5.03
N ALA A 44 10.73 -10.00 -4.20
CA ALA A 44 10.64 -8.67 -3.60
C ALA A 44 10.64 -7.57 -4.66
N GLU A 45 11.57 -7.62 -5.63
CA GLU A 45 11.66 -6.58 -6.66
C GLU A 45 10.35 -6.48 -7.49
N PRO A 46 9.81 -7.57 -8.07
CA PRO A 46 8.53 -7.52 -8.77
C PRO A 46 7.34 -7.08 -7.90
N MET A 47 7.29 -7.52 -6.64
CA MET A 47 6.25 -7.12 -5.70
C MET A 47 6.24 -5.61 -5.47
N ILE A 48 7.42 -5.04 -5.20
CA ILE A 48 7.60 -3.61 -5.00
C ILE A 48 7.17 -2.81 -6.23
N HIS A 49 7.49 -3.30 -7.42
CA HIS A 49 7.05 -2.67 -8.66
C HIS A 49 5.52 -2.65 -8.79
N THR A 50 4.85 -3.76 -8.46
CA THR A 50 3.39 -3.81 -8.43
C THR A 50 2.81 -2.85 -7.40
N LEU A 51 3.34 -2.82 -6.17
CA LEU A 51 2.88 -1.89 -5.13
C LEU A 51 3.08 -0.42 -5.53
N HIS A 52 4.17 -0.10 -6.20
CA HIS A 52 4.43 1.23 -6.73
C HIS A 52 3.39 1.64 -7.78
N LEU A 53 3.02 0.73 -8.70
CA LEU A 53 2.02 0.99 -9.74
C LEU A 53 0.60 1.22 -9.18
N LEU A 54 0.33 0.74 -7.97
CA LEU A 54 -0.96 0.93 -7.29
C LEU A 54 -1.10 2.32 -6.66
N SER A 55 -0.01 3.06 -6.45
CA SER A 55 -0.04 4.42 -5.92
C SER A 55 -0.42 5.43 -7.01
N PRO A 56 -1.55 6.14 -6.90
CA PRO A 56 -2.06 6.95 -7.99
C PRO A 56 -1.55 8.39 -8.02
N THR A 57 -1.09 8.96 -6.91
CA THR A 57 -0.95 10.42 -6.78
C THR A 57 0.36 10.89 -6.17
N ARG A 58 1.12 10.01 -5.50
CA ARG A 58 2.44 10.34 -4.97
C ARG A 58 3.52 9.64 -5.80
N ILE A 59 4.55 10.39 -6.17
CA ILE A 59 5.84 9.81 -6.55
C ILE A 59 6.35 9.13 -5.28
N LEU A 60 6.02 7.85 -5.10
CA LEU A 60 6.58 7.07 -4.00
C LEU A 60 8.09 6.97 -4.24
N GLU A 61 8.87 7.23 -3.21
CA GLU A 61 10.30 6.95 -3.27
C GLU A 61 10.49 5.45 -3.08
N VAL A 62 10.86 4.77 -4.17
CA VAL A 62 10.95 3.30 -4.20
C VAL A 62 12.38 2.84 -4.42
N LYS A 63 12.85 1.96 -3.54
CA LYS A 63 14.13 1.23 -3.67
C LYS A 63 13.85 -0.25 -3.86
N PRO A 64 13.86 -0.78 -5.11
CA PRO A 64 13.49 -2.17 -5.37
C PRO A 64 14.29 -3.18 -4.55
N TRP A 65 15.57 -2.89 -4.31
CA TRP A 65 16.42 -3.75 -3.49
C TRP A 65 17.60 -2.97 -2.89
N SER A 66 17.97 -3.33 -1.67
CA SER A 66 19.24 -2.97 -1.02
C SER A 66 19.70 -4.07 -0.07
N PHE A 67 21.01 -4.22 0.09
CA PHE A 67 21.60 -5.17 1.04
C PHE A 67 21.54 -4.71 2.49
N LYS A 68 21.11 -3.46 2.72
CA LYS A 68 20.89 -2.87 4.03
C LYS A 68 19.62 -2.06 4.02
N TYR A 69 18.97 -1.93 5.17
CA TYR A 69 17.86 -1.01 5.28
C TYR A 69 18.34 0.44 5.13
N GLU A 70 17.69 1.19 4.24
CA GLU A 70 17.96 2.61 3.98
C GLU A 70 16.70 3.42 4.25
N HIS A 71 16.83 4.48 5.05
CA HIS A 71 15.74 5.43 5.28
C HIS A 71 15.51 6.34 4.06
N GLY A 72 14.33 6.95 3.99
CA GLY A 72 13.94 7.90 2.94
C GLY A 72 13.04 7.32 1.86
N TYR A 73 12.96 6.00 1.77
CA TYR A 73 12.07 5.32 0.82
C TYR A 73 10.71 5.03 1.43
N ASP A 74 9.64 5.26 0.67
CA ASP A 74 8.28 4.85 1.00
C ASP A 74 8.10 3.33 0.84
N ILE A 75 8.79 2.72 -0.13
CA ILE A 75 8.83 1.26 -0.30
C ILE A 75 10.27 0.80 -0.57
N ILE A 76 10.79 -0.14 0.21
CA ILE A 76 12.15 -0.69 0.05
C ILE A 76 12.18 -2.21 0.15
N GLY A 77 12.94 -2.86 -0.72
CA GLY A 77 13.27 -4.28 -0.61
C GLY A 77 14.62 -4.49 0.08
N THR A 78 14.71 -5.42 1.02
CA THR A 78 15.99 -5.75 1.66
C THR A 78 16.05 -7.18 2.22
N ASN A 79 17.24 -7.69 2.48
CA ASN A 79 17.47 -8.89 3.27
C ASN A 79 17.92 -8.57 4.72
N ASP A 80 18.05 -7.29 5.06
CA ASP A 80 18.46 -6.80 6.36
C ASP A 80 17.25 -6.71 7.32
N TYR A 81 16.81 -7.88 7.83
CA TYR A 81 15.63 -7.99 8.68
C TYR A 81 15.92 -7.91 10.19
N GLU A 82 17.13 -8.27 10.63
CA GLU A 82 17.46 -8.53 12.05
C GLU A 82 17.19 -7.33 12.97
N ASP A 83 17.42 -6.11 12.49
CA ASP A 83 17.26 -4.88 13.27
C ASP A 83 15.93 -4.14 12.99
N LEU A 84 15.08 -4.69 12.12
CA LEU A 84 13.80 -4.07 11.77
C LEU A 84 12.73 -4.39 12.83
N MET A 85 12.30 -3.37 13.57
CA MET A 85 11.21 -3.51 14.53
C MET A 85 9.87 -3.11 13.90
N PRO A 86 8.95 -4.08 13.66
CA PRO A 86 7.63 -3.76 13.15
C PRO A 86 6.87 -2.88 14.15
N SER A 87 6.16 -1.87 13.65
CA SER A 87 5.44 -0.91 14.48
C SER A 87 4.26 -0.30 13.72
N ASN A 88 3.46 0.54 14.39
CA ASN A 88 2.39 1.29 13.73
C ASN A 88 2.88 2.27 12.65
N THR A 89 4.19 2.52 12.57
CA THR A 89 4.83 3.46 11.64
C THR A 89 5.83 2.78 10.70
N LEU A 90 5.95 1.45 10.74
CA LEU A 90 6.81 0.68 9.84
C LEU A 90 6.13 -0.67 9.55
N ILE A 91 5.79 -0.90 8.29
CA ILE A 91 5.22 -2.16 7.82
C ILE A 91 6.33 -3.03 7.26
N ILE A 92 6.37 -4.30 7.65
CA ILE A 92 7.32 -5.27 7.11
C ILE A 92 6.54 -6.39 6.45
N VAL A 93 6.73 -6.55 5.14
CA VAL A 93 6.19 -7.65 4.34
C VAL A 93 7.27 -8.73 4.29
N ASN A 94 7.08 -9.79 5.08
CA ASN A 94 8.00 -10.94 5.06
C ASN A 94 7.52 -11.96 4.04
N ILE A 95 8.21 -12.03 2.90
CA ILE A 95 7.89 -12.95 1.81
C ILE A 95 8.14 -14.40 2.21
N ASP A 96 9.19 -14.66 2.99
CA ASP A 96 9.58 -16.02 3.36
C ASP A 96 8.62 -16.62 4.40
N GLU A 97 8.06 -15.77 5.26
CA GLU A 97 7.04 -16.17 6.25
C GLU A 97 5.60 -16.04 5.72
N GLY A 98 5.39 -15.29 4.64
CA GLY A 98 4.06 -15.04 4.07
C GLY A 98 3.17 -14.13 4.93
N VAL A 99 3.76 -13.26 5.76
CA VAL A 99 3.05 -12.44 6.75
C VAL A 99 3.49 -10.98 6.68
N VAL A 100 2.54 -10.07 6.91
CA VAL A 100 2.79 -8.64 7.11
C VAL A 100 2.79 -8.26 8.60
N PHE A 101 3.92 -7.77 9.07
CA PHE A 101 4.13 -7.24 10.42
C PHE A 101 4.01 -5.72 10.47
N GLY A 102 3.67 -5.20 11.66
CA GLY A 102 3.48 -3.76 11.88
C GLY A 102 2.22 -3.23 11.20
N GLY A 103 2.12 -1.91 11.08
CA GLY A 103 0.98 -1.21 10.51
C GLY A 103 -0.31 -1.36 11.31
N ARG A 104 -1.38 -0.78 10.77
CA ARG A 104 -2.75 -0.97 11.26
C ARG A 104 -3.56 -1.73 10.24
N SER A 105 -4.41 -2.62 10.73
CA SER A 105 -5.42 -3.28 9.90
C SER A 105 -6.63 -2.39 9.69
N SER A 106 -7.34 -2.63 8.59
CA SER A 106 -8.57 -1.92 8.27
C SER A 106 -9.58 -2.86 7.65
N VAL A 107 -10.76 -2.96 8.27
CA VAL A 107 -11.89 -3.77 7.78
C VAL A 107 -12.19 -3.46 6.31
N TYR A 108 -12.07 -2.20 5.90
CA TYR A 108 -12.26 -1.80 4.51
C TYR A 108 -11.25 -2.46 3.56
N PHE A 109 -9.96 -2.41 3.87
CA PHE A 109 -8.91 -3.01 3.03
C PHE A 109 -8.93 -4.54 3.11
N GLU A 110 -9.31 -5.12 4.26
CA GLU A 110 -9.58 -6.56 4.38
C GLU A 110 -10.70 -6.99 3.43
N ASP A 111 -11.81 -6.25 3.40
CA ASP A 111 -12.94 -6.57 2.53
C ASP A 111 -12.59 -6.34 1.04
N LEU A 112 -11.76 -5.35 0.73
CA LEU A 112 -11.23 -5.14 -0.61
C LEU A 112 -10.35 -6.31 -1.07
N ILE A 113 -9.47 -6.82 -0.20
CA ILE A 113 -8.63 -7.99 -0.50
C ILE A 113 -9.47 -9.25 -0.70
N LYS A 114 -10.50 -9.46 0.12
CA LYS A 114 -11.46 -10.57 -0.08
C LYS A 114 -12.14 -10.48 -1.44
N GLN A 115 -12.58 -9.29 -1.85
CA GLN A 115 -13.18 -9.10 -3.19
C GLN A 115 -12.20 -9.41 -4.31
N ILE A 116 -10.96 -8.94 -4.19
CA ILE A 116 -9.90 -9.18 -5.17
C ILE A 116 -9.60 -10.68 -5.34
N SER A 117 -9.68 -11.47 -4.27
CA SER A 117 -9.44 -12.93 -4.35
C SER A 117 -10.39 -13.69 -5.28
N CYS A 118 -11.55 -13.09 -5.63
CA CYS A 118 -12.55 -13.65 -6.53
C CYS A 118 -12.42 -13.15 -7.97
N LEU A 119 -11.47 -12.27 -8.26
CA LEU A 119 -11.32 -11.60 -9.56
C LEU A 119 -10.11 -12.14 -10.31
N ASN A 120 -10.10 -11.98 -11.64
CA ASN A 120 -8.87 -12.21 -12.39
C ASN A 120 -7.85 -11.07 -12.15
N ALA A 121 -6.59 -11.29 -12.52
CA ALA A 121 -5.50 -10.35 -12.23
C ALA A 121 -5.74 -8.92 -12.76
N MET A 122 -6.40 -8.77 -13.92
CA MET A 122 -6.68 -7.47 -14.53
C MET A 122 -7.83 -6.76 -13.81
N GLU A 123 -8.90 -7.49 -13.49
CA GLU A 123 -10.04 -6.99 -12.72
C GLU A 123 -9.62 -6.55 -11.32
N ALA A 124 -8.84 -7.39 -10.64
CA ALA A 124 -8.26 -7.12 -9.32
C ALA A 124 -7.44 -5.82 -9.34
N PHE A 125 -6.56 -5.67 -10.33
CA PHE A 125 -5.75 -4.47 -10.49
C PHE A 125 -6.61 -3.23 -10.74
N ASN A 126 -7.59 -3.31 -11.64
CA ASN A 126 -8.47 -2.19 -11.96
C ASN A 126 -9.33 -1.78 -10.77
N LEU A 127 -9.90 -2.74 -10.04
CA LEU A 127 -10.69 -2.46 -8.82
C LEU A 127 -9.82 -1.76 -7.78
N LEU A 128 -8.66 -2.35 -7.43
CA LEU A 128 -7.77 -1.80 -6.43
C LEU A 128 -7.30 -0.39 -6.79
N ARG A 129 -6.90 -0.19 -8.04
CA ARG A 129 -6.50 1.13 -8.54
C ARG A 129 -7.64 2.13 -8.47
N THR A 130 -8.85 1.75 -8.90
CA THR A 130 -10.03 2.63 -8.85
C THR A 130 -10.35 3.08 -7.43
N GLU A 131 -10.31 2.15 -6.47
CA GLU A 131 -10.57 2.46 -5.06
C GLU A 131 -9.50 3.37 -4.47
N LEU A 132 -8.23 3.11 -4.77
CA LEU A 132 -7.13 3.97 -4.34
C LEU A 132 -7.25 5.36 -4.99
N ASP A 133 -7.46 5.44 -6.30
CA ASP A 133 -7.70 6.69 -7.04
C ASP A 133 -8.81 7.52 -6.37
N TRP A 134 -9.94 6.89 -6.04
CA TRP A 134 -11.05 7.54 -5.37
C TRP A 134 -10.68 8.06 -3.97
N ILE A 135 -9.95 7.28 -3.17
CA ILE A 135 -9.47 7.71 -1.84
C ILE A 135 -8.57 8.94 -1.98
N PHE A 136 -7.59 8.89 -2.88
CA PHE A 136 -6.63 9.99 -3.05
C PHE A 136 -7.28 11.27 -3.60
N GLN A 137 -8.18 11.15 -4.60
CA GLN A 137 -8.96 12.29 -5.09
C GLN A 137 -9.84 12.89 -3.99
N SER A 138 -10.43 12.03 -3.15
CA SER A 138 -11.23 12.48 -2.01
C SER A 138 -10.38 13.29 -1.03
N LEU A 139 -9.19 12.79 -0.67
CA LEU A 139 -8.22 13.47 0.20
C LEU A 139 -7.74 14.81 -0.39
N GLU A 140 -7.43 14.86 -1.69
CA GLU A 140 -7.01 16.11 -2.36
C GLU A 140 -8.15 17.13 -2.41
N SER A 141 -9.39 16.70 -2.68
CA SER A 141 -10.56 17.57 -2.66
C SER A 141 -10.82 18.19 -1.28
N LEU A 142 -10.34 17.53 -0.21
CA LEU A 142 -10.44 17.99 1.16
C LEU A 142 -9.30 18.97 1.49
N SER A 143 -8.07 18.71 1.05
CA SER A 143 -6.93 19.60 1.27
C SER A 143 -7.14 20.96 0.59
N ILE A 144 -7.63 20.97 -0.66
CA ILE A 144 -7.97 22.18 -1.42
C ILE A 144 -9.08 22.98 -0.71
N ARG A 145 -10.05 22.31 -0.08
CA ARG A 145 -11.15 22.98 0.63
C ARG A 145 -10.79 23.44 2.05
N SER A 146 -9.79 22.85 2.70
CA SER A 146 -9.29 23.34 4.00
C SER A 146 -8.60 24.72 3.89
N LEU A 147 -8.13 25.08 2.69
CA LEU A 147 -7.57 26.39 2.36
C LEU A 147 -8.64 27.42 1.98
N SER A 148 -9.86 26.99 1.65
CA SER A 148 -11.03 27.87 1.48
C SER A 148 -11.84 27.90 2.78
N LYS A 149 -12.01 29.07 3.39
CA LYS A 149 -12.67 29.30 4.70
C LYS A 149 -14.17 28.94 4.79
N ASP A 150 -14.70 28.07 3.95
CA ASP A 150 -16.13 27.74 3.93
C ASP A 150 -16.40 26.30 4.38
N ASN A 151 -17.40 26.18 5.26
CA ASN A 151 -17.89 24.94 5.86
C ASN A 151 -17.90 23.77 4.87
N LEU A 152 -17.23 22.66 5.23
CA LEU A 152 -17.37 21.38 4.53
C LEU A 152 -18.85 21.03 4.40
N SER A 153 -19.29 20.60 3.21
CA SER A 153 -20.63 20.04 3.03
C SER A 153 -20.82 18.81 3.91
N LEU A 154 -22.04 18.64 4.42
CA LEU A 154 -22.43 17.55 5.34
C LEU A 154 -22.00 16.16 4.83
N GLU A 155 -22.11 15.95 3.53
CA GLU A 155 -21.69 14.72 2.85
C GLU A 155 -20.18 14.45 2.96
N LYS A 156 -19.35 15.50 2.86
CA LYS A 156 -17.89 15.38 3.03
C LYS A 156 -17.50 15.23 4.50
N GLN A 157 -18.25 15.80 5.43
CA GLN A 157 -18.07 15.56 6.87
C GLN A 157 -18.42 14.12 7.24
N MET A 158 -19.42 13.52 6.59
CA MET A 158 -19.77 12.11 6.75
C MET A 158 -18.70 11.18 6.16
N ILE A 159 -18.14 11.49 5.00
CA ILE A 159 -16.98 10.75 4.45
C ILE A 159 -15.77 10.87 5.39
N LEU A 160 -15.51 12.06 5.94
CA LEU A 160 -14.47 12.29 6.93
C LEU A 160 -14.72 11.46 8.21
N PHE A 161 -15.96 11.42 8.68
CA PHE A 161 -16.36 10.67 9.87
C PHE A 161 -16.28 9.16 9.65
N GLU A 162 -16.62 8.65 8.47
CA GLU A 162 -16.48 7.24 8.10
C GLU A 162 -15.03 6.84 7.87
N LEU A 163 -14.20 7.69 7.25
CA LEU A 163 -12.76 7.44 7.15
C LEU A 163 -12.11 7.45 8.54
N LEU A 164 -12.42 8.44 9.39
CA LEU A 164 -11.89 8.52 10.76
C LEU A 164 -12.38 7.39 11.66
N LYS A 165 -13.62 6.91 11.49
CA LYS A 165 -14.16 5.73 12.16
C LYS A 165 -13.57 4.41 11.67
N ARG A 166 -12.99 4.37 10.47
CA ARG A 166 -12.35 3.18 9.89
C ARG A 166 -10.83 3.14 10.11
N ILE A 167 -10.25 4.27 10.54
CA ILE A 167 -8.82 4.47 10.83
C ILE A 167 -8.52 4.32 12.34
N HIS A 168 -9.53 4.44 13.19
CA HIS A 168 -9.52 4.20 14.64
C HIS A 168 -10.39 3.01 15.02
#